data_AF-A0A1E5IX31-F1
#
_entry.id   AF-A0A1E5IX31-F1
#
_cell.length_a   1.000
_cell.length_b   1.000
_cell.length_c   1.000
_cell.angle_alpha   90.00
_cell.angle_beta   90.00
_cell.angle_gamma   90.00
#
_symmetry.space_group_name_H-M   'P 1'
#
loop_
_entity.id
_entity.type
_entity.pdbx_description
1 polymer ?
#
loop_
_entity_poly.entity_id
_entity_poly.type
_entity_poly.pdbx_seq_one_letter_code
_entity_poly.pdbx_strand_id
1 'polypeptide(L)' 'MSKLSDFFEKLGSDAALMEAYQKDPEGVMKANGLSDEEIQAVLTGDKTKLKQLSGDSVDAKSYMIITNPNDSK' A
#
# COMPACT_ATOMS: atom_id res chain seq x y z
N MET A 1 2.56 6.73 -5.82
CA MET A 1 1.37 6.05 -5.30
C MET A 1 1.66 4.57 -5.28
N SER A 2 1.19 3.84 -4.26
CA SER A 2 1.38 2.39 -4.17
C SER A 2 0.44 1.67 -5.14
N LYS A 3 0.86 0.53 -5.70
CA LYS A 3 0.05 -0.28 -6.63
C LYS A 3 -1.29 -0.70 -6.05
N LEU A 4 -1.30 -0.98 -4.75
CA LEU A 4 -2.51 -1.29 -3.98
C LEU A 4 -3.54 -0.14 -4.04
N SER A 5 -3.09 1.10 -3.89
CA SER A 5 -3.95 2.29 -3.89
C SER A 5 -4.57 2.51 -5.27
N ASP A 6 -3.75 2.43 -6.32
CA ASP A 6 -4.20 2.54 -7.71
C ASP A 6 -5.20 1.43 -8.08
N PHE A 7 -5.02 0.22 -7.54
CA PHE A 7 -5.95 -0.89 -7.73
C PHE A 7 -7.31 -0.63 -7.08
N PHE A 8 -7.34 -0.16 -5.84
CA PHE A 8 -8.62 0.15 -5.17
C PHE A 8 -9.36 1.31 -5.82
N GLU A 9 -8.64 2.32 -6.33
CA GLU A 9 -9.25 3.42 -7.08
C GLU A 9 -9.91 2.93 -8.38
N LYS A 10 -9.21 2.04 -9.12
CA LYS A 10 -9.78 1.36 -10.28
C LYS A 10 -10.97 0.47 -9.91
N LEU A 11 -10.87 -0.28 -8.81
CA LEU A 11 -11.92 -1.18 -8.35
C LEU A 11 -13.21 -0.43 -8.01
N GLY A 12 -13.10 0.77 -7.44
CA GLY A 12 -14.25 1.63 -7.14
C GLY A 12 -14.83 2.35 -8.36
N SER A 13 -14.07 2.45 -9.45
CA SER A 13 -14.47 3.19 -10.66
C SER A 13 -14.88 2.28 -11.82
N ASP A 14 -14.43 1.03 -11.84
CA ASP A 14 -14.69 0.04 -12.89
C ASP A 14 -15.58 -1.09 -12.36
N ALA A 15 -16.84 -1.08 -12.79
CA ALA A 15 -17.82 -2.08 -12.40
C ALA A 15 -17.45 -3.50 -12.87
N ALA A 16 -16.82 -3.65 -14.04
CA ALA A 16 -16.41 -4.95 -14.55
C ALA A 16 -15.25 -5.52 -13.72
N LEU A 17 -14.33 -4.65 -13.27
CA LEU A 17 -13.27 -5.03 -12.35
C LEU A 17 -13.85 -5.47 -11.00
N MET A 18 -14.88 -4.77 -10.49
CA MET A 18 -15.56 -5.14 -9.25
C MET A 18 -16.28 -6.49 -9.35
N GLU A 19 -16.97 -6.76 -10.47
CA GLU A 19 -17.59 -8.08 -10.72
C GLU A 19 -16.56 -9.20 -10.82
N ALA A 20 -15.43 -8.95 -11.50
CA ALA A 20 -14.34 -9.91 -11.57
C ALA A 20 -13.74 -10.19 -10.19
N TYR A 21 -13.53 -9.13 -9.39
CA TYR A 21 -13.00 -9.24 -8.03
C TYR A 21 -13.95 -10.00 -7.09
N GLN A 22 -15.26 -9.88 -7.28
CA GLN A 22 -16.24 -10.68 -6.52
C GLN A 22 -16.17 -12.17 -6.84
N LYS A 23 -15.80 -12.53 -8.08
CA LYS A 23 -15.69 -13.93 -8.52
C LYS A 23 -14.34 -14.54 -8.14
N ASP A 24 -13.26 -13.79 -8.35
CA ASP A 24 -11.89 -14.21 -8.08
C ASP A 24 -11.04 -13.03 -7.61
N PRO A 25 -11.12 -12.68 -6.31
CA PRO A 25 -10.40 -11.53 -5.78
C PRO A 25 -8.88 -11.73 -5.89
N GLU A 26 -8.39 -12.96 -5.69
CA GLU A 26 -6.97 -13.27 -5.71
C GLU A 26 -6.39 -13.18 -7.14
N GLY A 27 -7.08 -13.78 -8.12
CA GLY A 27 -6.68 -13.73 -9.52
C GLY A 27 -6.74 -12.32 -10.09
N VAL A 28 -7.75 -11.52 -9.74
CA VAL A 28 -7.85 -10.13 -10.17
C VAL A 28 -6.74 -9.27 -9.59
N MET A 29 -6.42 -9.44 -8.31
CA MET A 29 -5.29 -8.72 -7.70
C MET A 29 -3.95 -9.12 -8.32
N LYS A 30 -3.70 -10.42 -8.56
CA LYS A 30 -2.50 -10.90 -9.28
C LYS A 30 -2.41 -10.33 -10.70
N ALA A 31 -3.53 -10.32 -11.44
CA ALA A 31 -3.59 -9.77 -12.79
C ALA A 31 -3.34 -8.26 -12.83
N ASN A 32 -3.66 -7.54 -11.75
CA ASN A 32 -3.35 -6.11 -11.59
C ASN A 32 -1.93 -5.85 -11.05
N GLY A 33 -1.13 -6.89 -10.86
CA GLY A 33 0.28 -6.78 -10.49
C GLY A 33 0.52 -6.48 -9.01
N LEU A 34 -0.44 -6.81 -8.14
CA LEU A 34 -0.25 -6.84 -6.69
C LEU A 34 0.65 -8.02 -6.31
N SER A 35 1.46 -7.80 -5.28
CA SER A 35 2.28 -8.83 -4.67
C SER A 35 1.46 -9.78 -3.80
N ASP A 36 1.97 -10.99 -3.57
CA ASP A 36 1.31 -11.98 -2.71
C ASP A 36 1.09 -11.45 -1.28
N GLU A 37 1.99 -10.60 -0.75
CA GLU A 37 1.80 -9.97 0.56
C GLU A 37 0.64 -8.97 0.58
N GLU A 38 0.49 -8.16 -0.46
CA GLU A 38 -0.64 -7.23 -0.61
C GLU A 38 -1.96 -8.01 -0.73
N ILE A 39 -1.96 -9.05 -1.55
CA ILE A 39 -3.10 -9.94 -1.74
C ILE A 39 -3.53 -10.58 -0.42
N GLN A 40 -2.57 -11.14 0.33
CA GLN A 40 -2.86 -11.76 1.63
C GLN A 40 -3.38 -10.72 2.63
N ALA A 41 -2.85 -9.50 2.64
CA ALA A 41 -3.35 -8.43 3.50
C ALA A 41 -4.81 -8.06 3.17
N VAL A 42 -5.18 -8.06 1.88
CA VAL A 42 -6.57 -7.81 1.43
C VAL A 42 -7.49 -8.96 1.82
N LEU A 43 -7.09 -10.20 1.55
CA LEU A 43 -7.87 -11.40 1.84
C LEU A 43 -8.11 -11.62 3.34
N THR A 44 -7.10 -11.34 4.17
CA THR A 44 -7.20 -11.44 5.64
C THR A 44 -7.93 -10.24 6.25
N GLY A 45 -8.18 -9.18 5.48
CA GLY A 45 -8.78 -7.95 5.98
C GLY A 45 -7.89 -7.20 6.97
N ASP A 46 -6.56 -7.42 6.92
CA ASP A 46 -5.60 -6.79 7.81
C ASP A 46 -5.40 -5.33 7.43
N LYS A 47 -6.27 -4.48 8.00
CA LYS A 47 -6.28 -3.03 7.78
C LYS A 47 -4.95 -2.37 8.16
N THR A 48 -4.21 -2.92 9.13
CA THR A 48 -2.91 -2.38 9.56
C THR A 48 -1.87 -2.60 8.48
N LYS A 49 -1.82 -3.82 7.96
CA LYS A 49 -0.91 -4.22 6.89
C LYS A 49 -1.26 -3.54 5.57
N LEU A 50 -2.55 -3.40 5.26
CA LEU A 50 -3.02 -2.63 4.11
C LEU A 50 -2.58 -1.16 4.19
N LYS A 51 -2.67 -0.52 5.36
CA LYS A 51 -2.23 0.86 5.57
C LYS A 51 -0.72 1.02 5.36
N GLN A 52 0.08 0.07 5.84
CA GLN A 52 1.52 0.04 5.60
C GLN A 52 1.88 -0.16 4.12
N LEU A 53 1.20 -1.07 3.43
CA LEU A 53 1.47 -1.41 2.02
C LEU A 53 0.94 -0.35 1.03
N SER A 54 -0.20 0.30 1.34
CA SER A 54 -0.80 1.37 0.51
C SER A 54 -0.07 2.71 0.58
N GLY A 55 1.03 2.79 1.33
CA GLY A 55 1.92 3.94 1.30
C GLY A 55 1.83 4.87 2.51
N ASP A 56 1.36 4.39 3.66
CA ASP A 56 1.69 5.04 4.95
C ASP A 56 3.16 4.78 5.35
N SER A 57 4.00 4.37 4.40
CA SER A 57 5.34 4.93 4.26
C SER A 57 5.24 6.43 3.97
N VAL A 58 4.65 7.19 4.91
CA VAL A 58 5.15 8.53 5.16
C VAL A 58 6.63 8.30 5.31
N ASP A 59 7.38 8.85 4.37
CA ASP A 59 8.69 9.41 4.62
C ASP A 59 8.94 9.53 6.13
N ALA A 60 9.51 8.49 6.74
CA ALA A 60 10.47 8.67 7.81
C ALA A 60 11.69 9.31 7.13
N LYS A 61 11.49 10.49 6.54
CA LYS A 61 12.50 11.52 6.43
C LYS A 61 12.76 11.87 7.88
N SER A 62 13.59 11.04 8.50
CA SER A 62 14.38 11.36 9.66
C SER A 62 15.05 12.69 9.30
N TYR A 63 14.44 13.80 9.69
CA TYR A 63 15.16 15.05 9.77
C TYR A 63 16.21 14.79 10.85
N MET A 64 17.39 14.36 10.42
CA MET A 64 18.54 14.20 11.26
C MET A 64 18.89 15.61 11.73
N ILE A 65 18.44 15.98 12.94
CA ILE A 65 18.93 17.18 13.59
C ILE A 65 20.40 16.91 13.87
N ILE A 66 21.29 17.45 13.03
CA ILE A 66 22.72 17.52 13.34
C ILE A 66 22.83 18.55 14.48
N THR A 67 22.83 18.08 15.73
CA THR A 67 23.36 18.90 16.82
C THR A 67 24.87 18.90 16.66
N ASN A 68 25.42 19.98 16.14
CA ASN A 68 26.86 20.22 16.13
C ASN A 68 27.28 20.63 17.56
N PRO A 69 27.99 19.79 18.33
CA PRO A 69 28.61 20.27 19.55
C PRO A 69 29.89 20.99 19.12
N ASN A 70 29.78 22.24 18.69
CA ASN A 70 30.99 23.06 18.60
C ASN A 70 31.34 23.49 20.02
N ASP A 71 32.07 22.59 20.66
CA ASP A 71 33.14 22.87 21.60
C ASP A 71 33.78 24.22 21.27
N SER A 72 33.58 25.21 22.13
CA SER A 72 34.28 26.49 22.03
C SER A 72 34.36 27.11 23.41
N LYS A 73 35.40 26.66 24.13
CA LYS A 73 36.24 27.37 25.11
C LYS A 73 35.62 27.86 26.42
#